data_AF-A0A4D6NUL7-F1
#
_entry.id   AF-A0A4D6NUL7-F1
#
_cell.length_a   1.000
_cell.length_b   1.000
_cell.length_c   1.000
_cell.angle_alpha   90.00
_cell.angle_beta   90.00
_cell.angle_gamma   90.00
#
_symmetry.space_group_name_H-M   'P 1'
#
loop_
_entity.id
_entity.type
_entity.pdbx_description
1 polymer ?
#
loop_
_entity_poly.entity_id
_entity_poly.type
_entity_poly.pdbx_seq_one_letter_code
_entity_poly.pdbx_strand_id
1 'polypeptide(L)'
;MDEKDLNSSTVQKILDLLYAAGFVHTTDSDAPPDQDKTLGIEESLELVGCPHPLRLSHVQDLDVDALFPVIQWLTSHLPQNQEHRAGEVSHAENTVEVDECRASIKALSGNLDDLNQQKMNVVKQLTTLQERICNEGADSAAQKLISLMTSLKDLEKQENYFQSYRDCKHSELQADISELERQITNYSDNKNLSDGLRNSYSELVEKVDLMKKQLAARLRNIVALRRQIDDLPCQSEVIQYEYRLSELYAQIQGKHRQTHKYYATYNALLEIKVLMLKETSLLNSIISQFQEAFSSTDGRIKLVHSMEGIVKGSQQKLEKVDVGLQEEQKIRNDLKGRYAAAVGERKRCYYLSKAFQVSFSYSSYDTAFLGYFCVLHSIKQIIG
;
A
#
# COMPACT_ATOMS: atom_id res chain seq x y z
N MET A 1 21.08 66.73 -52.18
CA MET A 1 20.13 66.23 -51.16
C MET A 1 18.90 65.86 -51.96
N ASP A 2 18.89 64.60 -52.37
CA ASP A 2 18.50 64.24 -53.72
C ASP A 2 17.04 63.80 -53.76
N GLU A 3 16.27 64.32 -54.72
CA GLU A 3 14.85 64.01 -55.00
C GLU A 3 14.52 62.51 -55.03
N LYS A 4 15.52 61.64 -55.23
CA LYS A 4 15.35 60.18 -55.24
C LYS A 4 14.92 59.60 -53.89
N ASP A 5 15.34 60.18 -52.76
CA ASP A 5 15.05 59.61 -51.44
C ASP A 5 13.61 59.87 -50.98
N LEU A 6 13.00 60.99 -51.39
CA LEU A 6 11.58 61.25 -51.11
C LEU A 6 10.65 60.32 -51.90
N ASN A 7 11.01 60.01 -53.15
CA ASN A 7 10.19 59.18 -54.03
C ASN A 7 10.16 57.71 -53.58
N SER A 8 11.27 57.19 -53.04
CA SER A 8 11.30 55.84 -52.45
C SER A 8 10.44 55.73 -51.18
N SER A 9 10.38 56.79 -50.36
CA SER A 9 9.60 56.78 -49.12
C SER A 9 8.09 56.77 -49.38
N THR A 10 7.63 57.48 -50.41
CA THR A 10 6.20 57.56 -50.74
C THR A 10 5.69 56.25 -51.36
N VAL A 11 6.48 55.62 -52.23
CA VAL A 11 6.20 54.29 -52.78
C VAL A 11 6.14 53.24 -51.67
N GLN A 12 7.08 53.27 -50.72
CA GLN A 12 7.08 52.33 -49.59
C GLN A 12 5.85 52.50 -48.70
N LYS A 13 5.38 53.73 -48.45
CA LYS A 13 4.17 53.98 -47.66
C LYS A 13 2.90 53.45 -48.33
N ILE A 14 2.81 53.50 -49.66
CA ILE A 14 1.68 52.92 -50.41
C ILE A 14 1.72 51.39 -50.34
N LEU A 15 2.91 50.79 -50.48
CA LEU A 15 3.11 49.35 -50.30
C LEU A 15 2.79 48.89 -48.87
N ASP A 16 3.21 49.64 -47.85
CA ASP A 16 2.92 49.35 -46.46
C ASP A 16 1.40 49.46 -46.16
N LEU A 17 0.69 50.39 -46.81
CA LEU A 17 -0.77 50.48 -46.71
C LEU A 17 -1.47 49.30 -47.39
N LEU A 18 -0.99 48.84 -48.55
CA LEU A 18 -1.49 47.64 -49.22
C LEU A 18 -1.20 46.36 -48.43
N TYR A 19 -0.05 46.31 -47.74
CA TYR A 19 0.33 45.25 -46.83
C TYR A 19 -0.56 45.23 -45.57
N ALA A 20 -0.75 46.39 -44.93
CA ALA A 20 -1.61 46.53 -43.75
C ALA A 20 -3.08 46.22 -44.04
N ALA A 21 -3.53 46.46 -45.28
CA ALA A 21 -4.87 46.10 -45.74
C ALA A 21 -5.00 44.62 -46.17
N GLY A 22 -3.92 43.83 -46.08
CA GLY A 22 -3.92 42.38 -46.32
C GLY A 22 -3.95 41.96 -47.78
N PHE A 23 -3.61 42.87 -48.71
CA PHE A 23 -3.61 42.58 -50.16
C PHE A 23 -2.29 41.99 -50.67
N VAL A 24 -1.21 42.07 -49.87
CA VAL A 24 0.09 41.47 -50.20
C VAL A 24 0.53 40.58 -49.03
N HIS A 25 0.82 39.31 -49.30
CA HIS A 25 1.32 38.37 -48.29
C HIS A 25 2.80 38.63 -47.99
N THR A 26 3.20 38.64 -46.71
CA THR A 26 4.61 38.49 -46.34
C THR A 26 5.03 37.11 -46.80
N THR A 27 5.91 37.05 -47.79
CA THR A 27 6.70 35.84 -47.98
C THR A 27 7.74 35.83 -46.87
N ASP A 28 7.71 34.78 -46.07
CA ASP A 28 8.56 34.58 -44.92
C ASP A 28 10.04 34.81 -45.25
N SER A 29 10.70 35.45 -44.27
CA SER A 29 12.12 35.71 -44.25
C SER A 29 12.90 34.39 -44.16
N ASP A 30 13.25 33.80 -45.30
CA ASP A 30 14.48 33.03 -45.50
C ASP A 30 14.66 32.68 -47.01
N ALA A 31 15.15 33.64 -47.80
CA ALA A 31 15.72 33.39 -49.13
C ALA A 31 16.70 34.52 -49.56
N PRO A 32 17.76 34.22 -50.33
CA PRO A 32 18.86 35.15 -50.64
C PRO A 32 18.45 36.30 -51.59
N PRO A 33 19.27 37.37 -51.71
CA PRO A 33 18.89 38.60 -52.38
C PRO A 33 19.07 38.45 -53.89
N ASP A 34 17.99 38.11 -54.60
CA ASP A 34 17.93 38.26 -56.05
C ASP A 34 17.01 39.43 -56.44
N GLN A 35 17.52 40.22 -57.37
CA GLN A 35 16.99 41.50 -57.84
C GLN A 35 15.76 41.29 -58.72
N ASP A 36 14.57 41.08 -58.15
CA ASP A 36 13.31 41.37 -58.87
C ASP A 36 12.07 41.40 -57.96
N LYS A 37 12.17 42.06 -56.81
CA LYS A 37 11.04 42.19 -55.86
C LYS A 37 10.40 43.58 -55.91
N THR A 38 9.75 43.85 -57.03
CA THR A 38 8.72 44.90 -57.14
C THR A 38 7.70 44.41 -58.16
N LEU A 39 6.76 43.57 -57.71
CA LEU A 39 5.47 43.44 -58.41
C LEU A 39 4.93 44.86 -58.58
N GLY A 40 4.70 45.27 -59.83
CA GLY A 40 4.37 46.65 -60.15
C GLY A 40 3.13 47.10 -59.38
N ILE A 41 3.15 48.33 -58.86
CA ILE A 41 1.98 48.95 -58.20
C ILE A 41 0.75 48.87 -59.14
N GLU A 42 0.96 48.97 -60.45
CA GLU A 42 -0.03 48.75 -61.51
C GLU A 42 -0.67 47.36 -61.43
N GLU A 43 0.14 46.30 -61.40
CA GLU A 43 -0.31 44.90 -61.40
C GLU A 43 -1.05 44.55 -60.10
N SER A 44 -0.62 45.14 -58.98
CA SER A 44 -1.25 44.98 -57.68
C SER A 44 -2.62 45.68 -57.60
N LEU A 45 -2.79 46.85 -58.23
CA LEU A 45 -4.07 47.56 -58.28
C LEU A 45 -5.07 46.92 -59.25
N GLU A 46 -4.56 46.31 -60.34
CA GLU A 46 -5.37 45.57 -61.30
C GLU A 46 -5.92 44.26 -60.70
N LEU A 47 -5.10 43.53 -59.92
CA LEU A 47 -5.54 42.36 -59.15
C LEU A 47 -6.64 42.66 -58.13
N VAL A 48 -6.66 43.90 -57.60
CA VAL A 48 -7.67 44.35 -56.62
C VAL A 48 -8.90 44.95 -57.31
N GLY A 49 -8.90 45.08 -58.65
CA GLY A 49 -10.05 45.54 -59.44
C GLY A 49 -10.30 47.04 -59.37
N CYS A 50 -9.27 47.84 -59.09
CA CYS A 50 -9.42 49.30 -59.02
C CYS A 50 -9.75 49.86 -60.42
N PRO A 51 -10.84 50.64 -60.60
CA PRO A 51 -11.24 51.16 -61.91
C PRO A 51 -10.39 52.34 -62.40
N HIS A 52 -9.40 52.78 -61.62
CA HIS A 52 -8.58 53.95 -61.90
C HIS A 52 -7.14 53.54 -62.24
N PRO A 53 -6.61 53.87 -63.43
CA PRO A 53 -5.27 53.46 -63.84
C PRO A 53 -4.21 54.34 -63.17
N LEU A 54 -3.38 53.73 -62.32
CA LEU A 54 -2.26 54.40 -61.66
C LEU A 54 -0.94 53.86 -62.18
N ARG A 55 -0.16 54.67 -62.90
CA ARG A 55 1.17 54.24 -63.38
C ARG A 55 2.29 54.57 -62.41
N LEU A 56 3.37 53.78 -62.44
CA LEU A 56 4.55 54.01 -61.58
C LEU A 56 5.14 55.42 -61.77
N SER A 57 5.06 55.99 -62.98
CA SER A 57 5.46 57.37 -63.27
C SER A 57 4.60 58.41 -62.54
N HIS A 58 3.28 58.19 -62.41
CA HIS A 58 2.37 59.13 -61.71
C HIS A 58 2.64 59.18 -60.19
N VAL A 59 3.17 58.09 -59.62
CA VAL A 59 3.59 58.03 -58.20
C VAL A 59 4.94 58.73 -58.00
N GLN A 60 5.85 58.65 -58.97
CA GLN A 60 7.17 59.30 -58.90
C GLN A 60 7.11 60.82 -59.10
N ASP A 61 6.14 61.31 -59.89
CA ASP A 61 5.96 62.74 -60.17
C ASP A 61 5.00 63.44 -59.19
N LEU A 62 4.51 62.73 -58.16
CA LEU A 62 3.50 63.21 -57.19
C LEU A 62 2.29 63.88 -57.86
N ASP A 63 1.75 63.24 -58.90
CA ASP A 63 0.57 63.74 -59.61
C ASP A 63 -0.68 63.54 -58.75
N VAL A 64 -1.06 64.59 -58.02
CA VAL A 64 -2.16 64.60 -57.05
C VAL A 64 -3.50 64.28 -57.71
N ASP A 65 -3.67 64.63 -58.99
CA ASP A 65 -4.92 64.41 -59.73
C ASP A 65 -5.13 62.93 -60.07
N ALA A 66 -4.04 62.17 -60.28
CA ALA A 66 -4.08 60.72 -60.51
C ALA A 66 -4.09 59.91 -59.20
N LEU A 67 -3.43 60.40 -58.14
CA LEU A 67 -3.31 59.70 -56.86
C LEU A 67 -4.57 59.80 -55.99
N PHE A 68 -5.25 60.95 -56.00
CA PHE A 68 -6.38 61.21 -55.11
C PHE A 68 -7.57 60.24 -55.32
N PRO A 69 -8.00 59.91 -56.55
CA PRO A 69 -9.09 58.96 -56.78
C PRO A 69 -8.76 57.53 -56.29
N VAL A 70 -7.50 57.10 -56.43
CA VAL A 70 -7.06 55.75 -56.03
C VAL A 70 -6.97 55.63 -54.51
N ILE A 71 -6.46 56.66 -53.83
CA ILE A 71 -6.40 56.70 -52.36
C ILE A 71 -7.82 56.80 -51.78
N GLN A 72 -8.70 57.60 -52.38
CA GLN A 72 -10.10 57.71 -51.96
C GLN A 72 -10.84 56.37 -52.16
N TRP A 73 -10.58 55.67 -53.27
CA TRP A 73 -11.13 54.35 -53.53
C TRP A 73 -10.63 53.30 -52.52
N LEU A 74 -9.31 53.20 -52.31
CA LEU A 74 -8.71 52.29 -51.32
C LEU A 74 -9.23 52.55 -49.90
N THR A 75 -9.34 53.82 -49.50
CA THR A 75 -9.87 54.20 -48.18
C THR A 75 -11.35 53.82 -48.02
N SER A 76 -12.13 53.86 -49.11
CA SER A 76 -13.54 53.47 -49.10
C SER A 76 -13.78 51.95 -49.13
N HIS A 77 -12.86 51.18 -49.73
CA HIS A 77 -12.96 49.72 -49.87
C HIS A 77 -12.23 48.93 -48.77
N LEU A 78 -11.41 49.59 -47.95
CA LEU A 78 -10.71 49.02 -46.79
C LEU A 78 -11.66 48.39 -45.74
N PRO A 79 -12.81 48.99 -45.37
CA PRO A 79 -13.73 48.39 -44.39
C PRO A 79 -14.41 47.12 -44.92
N GLN A 80 -14.73 47.08 -46.22
CA GLN A 80 -15.47 45.96 -46.83
C GLN A 80 -14.64 44.68 -46.98
N ASN A 81 -13.33 44.82 -47.23
CA ASN A 81 -12.44 43.66 -47.38
C ASN A 81 -11.99 43.06 -46.03
N GLN A 82 -12.07 43.82 -44.93
CA GLN A 82 -11.82 43.27 -43.59
C GLN A 82 -13.01 42.44 -43.08
N GLU A 83 -14.24 42.75 -43.49
CA GLU A 83 -15.43 41.93 -43.19
C GLU A 83 -15.59 40.72 -44.13
N HIS A 84 -15.23 40.83 -45.41
CA HIS A 84 -15.42 39.72 -46.37
C HIS A 84 -14.37 38.59 -46.27
N ARG A 85 -13.14 38.85 -45.79
CA ARG A 85 -12.13 37.78 -45.58
C ARG A 85 -12.17 37.10 -44.22
N ALA A 86 -12.98 37.57 -43.27
CA ALA A 86 -13.33 36.78 -42.09
C ALA A 86 -14.42 35.72 -42.38
N GLY A 87 -15.06 35.78 -43.55
CA GLY A 87 -16.24 34.98 -43.88
C GLY A 87 -15.96 33.65 -44.58
N GLU A 88 -15.10 33.59 -45.59
CA GLU A 88 -15.05 32.41 -46.46
C GLU A 88 -13.61 32.10 -46.92
N VAL A 89 -13.24 30.82 -46.86
CA VAL A 89 -11.94 30.21 -47.28
C VAL A 89 -10.80 30.18 -46.22
N SER A 90 -11.09 29.66 -45.02
CA SER A 90 -10.16 28.81 -44.20
C SER A 90 -10.76 28.30 -42.87
N HIS A 91 -12.09 28.27 -42.73
CA HIS A 91 -12.76 27.93 -41.46
C HIS A 91 -13.14 26.44 -41.29
N ALA A 92 -12.71 25.54 -42.20
CA ALA A 92 -13.12 24.15 -42.15
C ALA A 92 -11.98 23.15 -41.83
N GLU A 93 -10.76 23.32 -42.35
CA GLU A 93 -9.68 22.35 -42.12
C GLU A 93 -8.85 22.69 -40.86
N ASN A 94 -8.50 23.96 -40.63
CA ASN A 94 -7.76 24.37 -39.42
C ASN A 94 -8.63 24.41 -38.15
N THR A 95 -9.96 24.50 -38.26
CA THR A 95 -10.87 24.43 -37.10
C THR A 95 -11.07 22.99 -36.66
N VAL A 96 -11.20 22.05 -37.60
CA VAL A 96 -11.39 20.62 -37.29
C VAL A 96 -10.15 20.02 -36.62
N GLU A 97 -8.93 20.29 -37.11
CA GLU A 97 -7.71 19.78 -36.47
C GLU A 97 -7.44 20.41 -35.09
N VAL A 98 -7.73 21.71 -34.92
CA VAL A 98 -7.60 22.40 -33.63
C VAL A 98 -8.68 21.93 -32.65
N ASP A 99 -9.90 21.67 -33.10
CA ASP A 99 -10.98 21.14 -32.28
C ASP A 99 -10.75 19.66 -31.91
N GLU A 100 -10.14 18.86 -32.79
CA GLU A 100 -9.76 17.47 -32.52
C GLU A 100 -8.57 17.38 -31.54
N CYS A 101 -7.56 18.26 -31.68
CA CYS A 101 -6.49 18.43 -30.70
C CYS A 101 -7.03 18.94 -29.35
N ARG A 102 -7.95 19.90 -29.36
CA ARG A 102 -8.61 20.42 -28.15
C ARG A 102 -9.45 19.34 -27.45
N ALA A 103 -10.17 18.52 -28.22
CA ALA A 103 -10.92 17.39 -27.70
C ALA A 103 -9.99 16.34 -27.08
N SER A 104 -8.86 16.05 -27.73
CA SER A 104 -7.84 15.12 -27.22
C SER A 104 -7.16 15.61 -25.95
N ILE A 105 -6.81 16.89 -25.87
CA ILE A 105 -6.25 17.50 -24.64
C ILE A 105 -7.28 17.46 -23.51
N LYS A 106 -8.55 17.76 -23.80
CA LYS A 106 -9.64 17.72 -22.81
C LYS A 106 -9.92 16.29 -22.31
N ALA A 107 -9.81 15.29 -23.19
CA ALA A 107 -9.91 13.88 -22.83
C ALA A 107 -8.72 13.43 -21.96
N LEU A 108 -7.50 13.82 -22.33
CA LEU A 108 -6.29 13.53 -21.54
C LEU A 108 -6.31 14.21 -20.17
N SER A 109 -6.77 15.46 -20.08
CA SER A 109 -6.93 16.15 -18.80
C SER A 109 -7.99 15.48 -17.92
N GLY A 110 -9.12 15.04 -18.50
CA GLY A 110 -10.14 14.28 -17.78
C GLY A 110 -9.59 12.95 -17.24
N ASN A 111 -8.83 12.21 -18.04
CA ASN A 111 -8.18 10.97 -17.60
C ASN A 111 -7.15 11.22 -16.48
N LEU A 112 -6.41 12.33 -16.55
CA LEU A 112 -5.45 12.73 -15.51
C LEU A 112 -6.16 13.08 -14.19
N ASP A 113 -7.30 13.77 -14.27
CA ASP A 113 -8.14 14.11 -13.12
C ASP A 113 -8.75 12.85 -12.49
N ASP A 114 -9.26 11.93 -13.30
CA ASP A 114 -9.77 10.64 -12.84
C ASP A 114 -8.69 9.79 -12.16
N LEU A 115 -7.47 9.75 -12.73
CA LEU A 115 -6.34 9.06 -12.14
C LEU A 115 -5.89 9.71 -10.81
N ASN A 116 -5.90 11.04 -10.75
CA ASN A 116 -5.62 11.78 -9.53
C ASN A 116 -6.69 11.55 -8.46
N GLN A 117 -7.96 11.45 -8.85
CA GLN A 117 -9.07 11.13 -7.96
C GLN A 117 -8.97 9.70 -7.43
N GLN A 118 -8.60 8.73 -8.28
CA GLN A 118 -8.31 7.36 -7.84
C GLN A 118 -7.12 7.32 -6.88
N LYS A 119 -6.03 8.03 -7.18
CA LYS A 119 -4.85 8.14 -6.29
C LYS A 119 -5.24 8.74 -4.94
N MET A 120 -6.00 9.83 -4.92
CA MET A 120 -6.53 10.45 -3.69
C MET A 120 -7.39 9.48 -2.88
N ASN A 121 -8.26 8.71 -3.54
CA ASN A 121 -9.10 7.70 -2.87
C ASN A 121 -8.26 6.58 -2.25
N VAL A 122 -7.28 6.04 -2.98
CA VAL A 122 -6.37 5.01 -2.46
C VAL A 122 -5.54 5.55 -1.28
N VAL A 123 -5.04 6.78 -1.36
CA VAL A 123 -4.32 7.42 -0.25
C VAL A 123 -5.21 7.56 0.98
N LYS A 124 -6.47 7.99 0.81
CA LYS A 124 -7.44 8.10 1.90
C LYS A 124 -7.79 6.74 2.53
N GLN A 125 -7.91 5.70 1.73
CA GLN A 125 -8.10 4.34 2.22
C GLN A 125 -6.87 3.83 3.00
N LEU A 126 -5.66 4.13 2.52
CA LEU A 126 -4.43 3.81 3.24
C LEU A 126 -4.35 4.54 4.58
N THR A 127 -4.66 5.84 4.65
CA THR A 127 -4.62 6.60 5.92
C THR A 127 -5.66 6.10 6.92
N THR A 128 -6.87 5.78 6.46
CA THR A 128 -7.92 5.23 7.35
C THR A 128 -7.60 3.82 7.87
N LEU A 129 -6.97 2.98 7.05
CA LEU A 129 -6.42 1.70 7.52
C LEU A 129 -5.32 1.92 8.55
N GLN A 130 -4.45 2.92 8.34
CA GLN A 130 -3.38 3.29 9.25
C GLN A 130 -3.91 3.74 10.61
N GLU A 131 -4.91 4.64 10.64
CA GLU A 131 -5.56 5.11 11.87
C GLU A 131 -6.25 3.98 12.65
N ARG A 132 -6.89 3.03 11.94
CA ARG A 132 -7.50 1.86 12.57
C ARG A 132 -6.45 0.96 13.24
N ILE A 133 -5.30 0.76 12.60
CA ILE A 133 -4.18 0.00 13.16
C ILE A 133 -3.59 0.70 14.40
N CYS A 134 -3.51 2.04 14.39
CA CYS A 134 -3.02 2.83 15.53
C CYS A 134 -3.92 2.72 16.78
N ASN A 135 -5.24 2.69 16.60
CA ASN A 135 -6.21 2.68 17.71
C ASN A 135 -6.32 1.34 18.46
N GLU A 136 -5.87 0.23 17.86
CA GLU A 136 -5.99 -1.13 18.42
C GLU A 136 -4.77 -1.57 19.26
N GLY A 137 -3.79 -0.69 19.53
CA GLY A 137 -2.62 -0.99 20.37
C GLY A 137 -1.55 -1.86 19.71
N ALA A 138 -1.71 -2.18 18.42
CA ALA A 138 -0.76 -2.92 17.58
C ALA A 138 0.34 -2.02 16.95
N ASP A 139 0.41 -0.76 17.35
CA ASP A 139 1.16 0.31 16.68
C ASP A 139 2.66 0.01 16.53
N SER A 140 3.32 -0.42 17.61
CA SER A 140 4.77 -0.72 17.56
C SER A 140 5.11 -1.94 16.69
N ALA A 141 4.20 -2.91 16.59
CA ALA A 141 4.42 -4.12 15.80
C ALA A 141 4.10 -3.89 14.32
N ALA A 142 3.00 -3.17 14.03
CA ALA A 142 2.62 -2.82 12.67
C ALA A 142 3.62 -1.84 12.03
N GLN A 143 4.09 -0.82 12.76
CA GLN A 143 5.13 0.08 12.25
C GLN A 143 6.46 -0.66 12.01
N LYS A 144 6.83 -1.61 12.89
CA LYS A 144 7.98 -2.51 12.64
C LYS A 144 7.78 -3.38 11.40
N LEU A 145 6.58 -3.91 11.19
CA LEU A 145 6.29 -4.71 10.00
C LEU A 145 6.38 -3.87 8.72
N ILE A 146 5.82 -2.66 8.73
CA ILE A 146 5.86 -1.74 7.58
C ILE A 146 7.29 -1.34 7.27
N SER A 147 8.09 -0.98 8.28
CA SER A 147 9.52 -0.65 8.07
C SER A 147 10.33 -1.84 7.54
N LEU A 148 10.08 -3.05 8.05
CA LEU A 148 10.69 -4.28 7.52
C LEU A 148 10.25 -4.57 6.08
N MET A 149 8.97 -4.40 5.74
CA MET A 149 8.47 -4.60 4.38
C MET A 149 9.06 -3.59 3.39
N THR A 150 9.19 -2.31 3.78
CA THR A 150 9.86 -1.31 2.96
C THR A 150 11.32 -1.67 2.77
N SER A 151 12.02 -2.08 3.84
CA SER A 151 13.40 -2.55 3.75
C SER A 151 13.55 -3.79 2.87
N LEU A 152 12.59 -4.73 2.89
CA LEU A 152 12.59 -5.90 2.01
C LEU A 152 12.41 -5.51 0.55
N LYS A 153 11.50 -4.59 0.24
CA LYS A 153 11.32 -4.08 -1.13
C LYS A 153 12.56 -3.35 -1.64
N ASP A 154 13.25 -2.62 -0.77
CA ASP A 154 14.50 -1.95 -1.14
C ASP A 154 15.64 -2.95 -1.39
N LEU A 155 15.73 -4.00 -0.58
CA LEU A 155 16.66 -5.12 -0.80
C LEU A 155 16.34 -5.88 -2.09
N GLU A 156 15.07 -6.14 -2.39
CA GLU A 156 14.63 -6.80 -3.63
C GLU A 156 15.02 -5.97 -4.86
N LYS A 157 14.82 -4.64 -4.81
CA LYS A 157 15.30 -3.72 -5.86
C LYS A 157 16.81 -3.77 -6.00
N GLN A 158 17.55 -3.79 -4.89
CA GLN A 158 19.01 -3.91 -4.92
C GLN A 158 19.44 -5.23 -5.56
N GLU A 159 18.81 -6.35 -5.20
CA GLU A 159 19.11 -7.67 -5.76
C GLU A 159 18.87 -7.70 -7.28
N ASN A 160 17.73 -7.15 -7.74
CA ASN A 160 17.43 -7.02 -9.17
C ASN A 160 18.44 -6.13 -9.90
N TYR A 161 18.86 -5.02 -9.29
CA TYR A 161 19.92 -4.16 -9.84
C TYR A 161 21.26 -4.92 -9.93
N PHE A 162 21.65 -5.63 -8.88
CA PHE A 162 22.88 -6.43 -8.86
C PHE A 162 22.86 -7.56 -9.90
N GLN A 163 21.70 -8.19 -10.12
CA GLN A 163 21.53 -9.23 -11.12
C GLN A 163 21.74 -8.65 -12.53
N SER A 164 21.04 -7.57 -12.87
CA SER A 164 21.23 -6.87 -14.16
C SER A 164 22.66 -6.37 -14.37
N TYR A 165 23.29 -5.82 -13.34
CA TYR A 165 24.69 -5.40 -13.39
C TYR A 165 25.64 -6.57 -13.65
N ARG A 166 25.43 -7.70 -12.97
CA ARG A 166 26.22 -8.93 -13.17
C ARG A 166 26.10 -9.42 -14.61
N ASP A 167 24.89 -9.49 -15.14
CA ASP A 167 24.64 -10.04 -16.49
C ASP A 167 25.25 -9.14 -17.58
N CYS A 168 25.17 -7.82 -17.40
CA CYS A 168 25.83 -6.84 -18.26
C CYS A 168 27.36 -6.97 -18.20
N LYS A 169 27.93 -7.00 -16.99
CA LYS A 169 29.38 -7.10 -16.80
C LYS A 169 29.96 -8.42 -17.31
N HIS A 170 29.20 -9.51 -17.15
CA HIS A 170 29.55 -10.81 -17.72
C HIS A 170 29.61 -10.76 -19.25
N SER A 171 28.62 -10.13 -19.89
CA SER A 171 28.59 -9.97 -21.35
C SER A 171 29.74 -9.13 -21.88
N GLU A 172 30.10 -8.03 -21.19
CA GLU A 172 31.26 -7.18 -21.52
C GLU A 172 32.56 -7.98 -21.47
N LEU A 173 32.82 -8.68 -20.37
CA LEU A 173 34.03 -9.48 -20.20
C LEU A 173 34.10 -10.64 -21.20
N GLN A 174 32.96 -11.25 -21.54
CA GLN A 174 32.88 -12.29 -22.56
C GLN A 174 33.28 -11.76 -23.95
N ALA A 175 32.87 -10.53 -24.28
CA ALA A 175 33.24 -9.86 -25.53
C ALA A 175 34.74 -9.54 -25.56
N ASP A 176 35.29 -9.00 -24.46
CA ASP A 176 36.73 -8.72 -24.33
C ASP A 176 37.58 -9.99 -24.49
N ILE A 177 37.15 -11.10 -23.87
CA ILE A 177 37.81 -12.41 -24.03
C ILE A 177 37.80 -12.84 -25.50
N SER A 178 36.65 -12.75 -26.17
CA SER A 178 36.51 -13.16 -27.58
C SER A 178 37.39 -12.32 -28.51
N GLU A 179 37.52 -11.02 -28.24
CA GLU A 179 38.39 -10.11 -29.01
C GLU A 179 39.88 -10.40 -28.76
N LEU A 180 40.26 -10.66 -27.51
CA LEU A 180 41.64 -11.05 -27.17
C LEU A 180 42.01 -12.41 -27.80
N GLU A 181 41.10 -13.40 -27.78
CA GLU A 181 41.28 -14.68 -28.47
C GLU A 181 41.49 -14.48 -29.98
N ARG A 182 40.72 -13.57 -30.61
CA ARG A 182 40.88 -13.18 -32.02
C ARG A 182 42.23 -12.51 -32.28
N GLN A 183 42.72 -11.67 -31.38
CA GLN A 183 44.02 -11.00 -31.49
C GLN A 183 45.19 -11.97 -31.34
N ILE A 184 45.11 -12.91 -30.39
CA ILE A 184 46.10 -13.99 -30.21
C ILE A 184 46.19 -14.87 -31.46
N THR A 185 45.05 -15.12 -32.11
CA THR A 185 44.99 -15.91 -33.35
C THR A 185 45.62 -15.18 -34.55
N ASN A 186 45.66 -13.84 -34.54
CA ASN A 186 46.06 -13.01 -35.69
C ASN A 186 47.51 -12.46 -35.65
N TYR A 187 48.17 -12.37 -34.48
CA TYR A 187 49.53 -11.81 -34.37
C TYR A 187 50.38 -12.57 -33.34
N SER A 188 51.44 -13.25 -33.79
CA SER A 188 52.22 -14.17 -32.93
C SER A 188 53.53 -13.66 -32.35
N ASP A 189 54.07 -12.48 -32.71
CA ASP A 189 55.42 -12.10 -32.25
C ASP A 189 55.57 -10.60 -31.92
N ASN A 190 55.37 -10.24 -30.65
CA ASN A 190 55.87 -8.95 -30.14
C ASN A 190 56.23 -9.02 -28.64
N LYS A 191 57.54 -9.04 -28.33
CA LYS A 191 58.09 -9.25 -26.96
C LYS A 191 57.81 -8.11 -25.97
N ASN A 192 57.61 -6.88 -26.44
CA ASN A 192 57.40 -5.71 -25.56
C ASN A 192 55.93 -5.57 -25.08
N LEU A 193 54.98 -6.31 -25.67
CA LEU A 193 53.59 -6.38 -25.20
C LEU A 193 53.47 -7.20 -23.90
N SER A 194 54.43 -8.11 -23.66
CA SER A 194 54.35 -9.11 -22.60
C SER A 194 54.43 -8.53 -21.19
N ASP A 195 55.17 -7.44 -20.97
CA ASP A 195 55.43 -6.94 -19.61
C ASP A 195 54.27 -6.04 -19.11
N GLY A 196 53.73 -5.19 -19.99
CA GLY A 196 52.51 -4.42 -19.70
C GLY A 196 51.29 -5.30 -19.50
N LEU A 197 51.12 -6.34 -20.35
CA LEU A 197 50.05 -7.33 -20.20
C LEU A 197 50.19 -8.13 -18.89
N ARG A 198 51.42 -8.44 -18.48
CA ARG A 198 51.70 -9.16 -17.23
C ARG A 198 51.39 -8.32 -16.00
N ASN A 199 51.67 -7.02 -16.04
CA ASN A 199 51.28 -6.09 -14.98
C ASN A 199 49.75 -5.95 -14.89
N SER A 200 49.05 -5.75 -16.01
CA SER A 200 47.58 -5.70 -16.05
C SER A 200 46.93 -7.01 -15.58
N TYR A 201 47.50 -8.15 -15.95
CA TYR A 201 47.06 -9.45 -15.46
C TYR A 201 47.26 -9.58 -13.93
N SER A 202 48.40 -9.15 -13.42
CA SER A 202 48.68 -9.14 -11.97
C SER A 202 47.69 -8.27 -11.20
N GLU A 203 47.38 -7.06 -11.68
CA GLU A 203 46.37 -6.17 -11.09
C GLU A 203 44.97 -6.81 -11.10
N LEU A 204 44.60 -7.50 -12.18
CA LEU A 204 43.32 -8.20 -12.27
C LEU A 204 43.23 -9.37 -11.28
N VAL A 205 44.32 -10.14 -11.12
CA VAL A 205 44.41 -11.23 -10.14
C VAL A 205 44.24 -10.69 -8.72
N GLU A 206 44.92 -9.59 -8.37
CA GLU A 206 44.77 -8.95 -7.05
C GLU A 206 43.33 -8.47 -6.82
N LYS A 207 42.69 -7.89 -7.84
CA LYS A 207 41.28 -7.47 -7.79
C LYS A 207 40.33 -8.65 -7.58
N VAL A 208 40.57 -9.77 -8.27
CA VAL A 208 39.79 -11.01 -8.10
C VAL A 208 39.97 -11.56 -6.68
N ASP A 209 41.19 -11.57 -6.15
CA ASP A 209 41.45 -12.05 -4.80
C ASP A 209 40.83 -11.15 -3.73
N LEU A 210 40.80 -9.84 -3.95
CA LEU A 210 40.06 -8.90 -3.11
C LEU A 210 38.55 -9.20 -3.14
N MET A 211 37.96 -9.42 -4.32
CA MET A 211 36.55 -9.78 -4.45
C MET A 211 36.22 -11.13 -3.81
N LYS A 212 37.09 -12.14 -3.96
CA LYS A 212 36.96 -13.45 -3.28
C LYS A 212 36.97 -13.29 -1.76
N LYS A 213 37.84 -12.44 -1.20
CA LYS A 213 37.86 -12.12 0.24
C LYS A 213 36.56 -11.48 0.70
N GLN A 214 36.02 -10.53 -0.06
CA GLN A 214 34.73 -9.90 0.23
C GLN A 214 33.56 -10.90 0.16
N LEU A 215 33.54 -11.77 -0.85
CA LEU A 215 32.54 -12.84 -0.98
C LEU A 215 32.60 -13.79 0.22
N ALA A 216 33.81 -14.23 0.60
CA ALA A 216 33.99 -15.10 1.76
C ALA A 216 33.51 -14.44 3.06
N ALA A 217 33.71 -13.13 3.22
CA ALA A 217 33.18 -12.38 4.36
C ALA A 217 31.64 -12.35 4.35
N ARG A 218 31.02 -12.10 3.20
CA ARG A 218 29.54 -12.13 3.05
C ARG A 218 28.96 -13.52 3.32
N LEU A 219 29.59 -14.58 2.82
CA LEU A 219 29.16 -15.96 3.08
C LEU A 219 29.22 -16.30 4.56
N ARG A 220 30.27 -15.90 5.28
CA ARG A 220 30.34 -16.06 6.75
C ARG A 220 29.18 -15.35 7.46
N ASN A 221 28.82 -14.14 7.02
CA ASN A 221 27.66 -13.42 7.58
C ASN A 221 26.34 -14.14 7.29
N ILE A 222 26.13 -14.67 6.08
CA ILE A 222 24.92 -15.44 5.74
C ILE A 222 24.80 -16.68 6.62
N VAL A 223 25.90 -17.41 6.83
CA VAL A 223 25.90 -18.60 7.69
C VAL A 223 25.64 -18.23 9.15
N ALA A 224 26.16 -17.09 9.63
CA ALA A 224 25.88 -16.60 10.97
C ALA A 224 24.38 -16.26 11.15
N LEU A 225 23.78 -15.58 10.17
CA LEU A 225 22.33 -15.28 10.17
C LEU A 225 21.48 -16.56 10.12
N ARG A 226 21.87 -17.56 9.32
CA ARG A 226 21.17 -18.85 9.28
C ARG A 226 21.18 -19.55 10.64
N ARG A 227 22.32 -19.57 11.33
CA ARG A 227 22.39 -20.13 12.70
C ARG A 227 21.46 -19.40 13.67
N GLN A 228 21.41 -18.07 13.61
CA GLN A 228 20.46 -17.30 14.44
C GLN A 228 19.00 -17.61 14.13
N ILE A 229 18.68 -17.92 12.87
CA ILE A 229 17.34 -18.37 12.46
C ILE A 229 17.07 -19.78 12.98
N ASP A 230 18.03 -20.70 12.88
CA ASP A 230 17.89 -22.08 13.35
C ASP A 230 17.81 -22.16 14.89
N ASP A 231 18.39 -21.21 15.61
CA ASP A 231 18.29 -21.09 17.07
C ASP A 231 16.88 -20.67 17.55
N LEU A 232 16.03 -20.15 16.64
CA LEU A 232 14.64 -19.81 16.96
C LEU A 232 13.74 -21.05 16.82
N PRO A 233 12.89 -21.34 17.83
CA PRO A 233 12.00 -22.49 17.75
C PRO A 233 11.05 -22.34 16.57
N CYS A 234 11.00 -23.38 15.73
CA CYS A 234 10.11 -23.40 14.58
C CYS A 234 8.65 -23.54 15.03
N GLN A 235 7.72 -23.21 14.12
CA GLN A 235 6.29 -23.27 14.42
C GLN A 235 5.85 -24.65 14.94
N SER A 236 6.42 -25.75 14.43
CA SER A 236 6.11 -27.09 14.95
C SER A 236 6.62 -27.32 16.36
N GLU A 237 7.79 -26.80 16.74
CA GLU A 237 8.31 -26.90 18.11
C GLU A 237 7.44 -26.11 19.09
N VAL A 238 7.02 -24.90 18.71
CA VAL A 238 6.10 -24.09 19.52
C VAL A 238 4.79 -24.84 19.77
N ILE A 239 4.20 -25.42 18.72
CA ILE A 239 2.98 -26.22 18.84
C ILE A 239 3.20 -27.44 19.74
N GLN A 240 4.35 -28.12 19.64
CA GLN A 240 4.68 -29.24 20.53
C GLN A 240 4.77 -28.79 21.99
N TYR A 241 5.40 -27.65 22.27
CA TYR A 241 5.44 -27.08 23.61
C TYR A 241 4.05 -26.72 24.12
N GLU A 242 3.18 -26.16 23.29
CA GLU A 242 1.79 -25.88 23.66
C GLU A 242 1.01 -27.14 24.05
N TYR A 243 1.14 -28.22 23.26
CA TYR A 243 0.53 -29.51 23.60
C TYR A 243 1.08 -30.07 24.90
N ARG A 244 2.41 -30.04 25.09
CA ARG A 244 3.05 -30.56 26.30
C ARG A 244 2.67 -29.77 27.55
N LEU A 245 2.58 -28.45 27.44
CA LEU A 245 2.13 -27.58 28.53
C LEU A 245 0.65 -27.83 28.87
N SER A 246 -0.19 -27.99 27.85
CA SER A 246 -1.62 -28.30 28.04
C SER A 246 -1.83 -29.65 28.73
N GLU A 247 -1.06 -30.67 28.34
CA GLU A 247 -1.07 -31.98 28.97
C GLU A 247 -0.62 -31.90 30.43
N LEU A 248 0.51 -31.23 30.69
CA LEU A 248 1.02 -31.04 32.04
C LEU A 248 0.00 -30.29 32.92
N TYR A 249 -0.63 -29.26 32.39
CA TYR A 249 -1.66 -28.51 33.09
C TYR A 249 -2.87 -29.38 33.44
N ALA A 250 -3.30 -30.24 32.51
CA ALA A 250 -4.38 -31.19 32.78
C ALA A 250 -4.01 -32.19 33.89
N GLN A 251 -2.77 -32.68 33.91
CA GLN A 251 -2.27 -33.57 34.97
C GLN A 251 -2.23 -32.87 36.33
N ILE A 252 -1.68 -31.66 36.40
CA ILE A 252 -1.63 -30.83 37.62
C ILE A 252 -3.04 -30.58 38.14
N GLN A 253 -3.96 -30.15 37.26
CA GLN A 253 -5.35 -29.89 37.63
C GLN A 253 -6.05 -31.17 38.12
N GLY A 254 -5.77 -32.32 37.51
CA GLY A 254 -6.26 -33.63 37.96
C GLY A 254 -5.79 -33.97 39.38
N LYS A 255 -4.49 -33.84 39.65
CA LYS A 255 -3.91 -34.07 40.98
C LYS A 255 -4.43 -33.09 42.03
N HIS A 256 -4.59 -31.82 41.67
CA HIS A 256 -5.16 -30.80 42.55
C HIS A 256 -6.61 -31.15 42.93
N ARG A 257 -7.46 -31.52 41.96
CA ARG A 257 -8.83 -31.98 42.22
C ARG A 257 -8.87 -33.22 43.11
N GLN A 258 -7.99 -34.19 42.86
CA GLN A 258 -7.90 -35.40 43.68
C GLN A 258 -7.51 -35.08 45.13
N THR A 259 -6.51 -34.22 45.31
CA THR A 259 -6.05 -33.76 46.63
C THR A 259 -7.17 -33.04 47.38
N HIS A 260 -7.88 -32.13 46.71
CA HIS A 260 -9.05 -31.47 47.29
C HIS A 260 -10.15 -32.45 47.72
N LYS A 261 -10.43 -33.47 46.91
CA LYS A 261 -11.40 -34.52 47.27
C LYS A 261 -10.97 -35.26 48.54
N TYR A 262 -9.69 -35.64 48.65
CA TYR A 262 -9.19 -36.31 49.85
C TYR A 262 -9.32 -35.44 51.10
N TYR A 263 -8.93 -34.17 51.03
CA TYR A 263 -9.09 -33.26 52.17
C TYR A 263 -10.56 -33.01 52.53
N ALA A 264 -11.43 -32.84 51.54
CA ALA A 264 -12.87 -32.66 51.78
C ALA A 264 -13.49 -33.89 52.46
N THR A 265 -13.18 -35.11 51.98
CA THR A 265 -13.65 -36.35 52.60
C THR A 265 -13.07 -36.52 54.01
N TYR A 266 -11.78 -36.25 54.20
CA TYR A 266 -11.15 -36.30 55.52
C TYR A 266 -11.81 -35.36 56.51
N ASN A 267 -12.04 -34.10 56.12
CA ASN A 267 -12.68 -33.10 56.98
C ASN A 267 -14.12 -33.51 57.32
N ALA A 268 -14.90 -34.00 56.35
CA ALA A 268 -16.25 -34.49 56.59
C ALA A 268 -16.26 -35.68 57.58
N LEU A 269 -15.37 -36.65 57.40
CA LEU A 269 -15.24 -37.79 58.31
C LEU A 269 -14.80 -37.35 59.72
N LEU A 270 -13.92 -36.36 59.82
CA LEU A 270 -13.48 -35.79 61.08
C LEU A 270 -14.64 -35.09 61.81
N GLU A 271 -15.45 -34.31 61.10
CA GLU A 271 -16.66 -33.69 61.65
C GLU A 271 -17.67 -34.73 62.14
N ILE A 272 -17.93 -35.78 61.34
CA ILE A 272 -18.81 -36.90 61.73
C ILE A 272 -18.27 -37.57 63.00
N LYS A 273 -16.97 -37.87 63.06
CA LYS A 273 -16.34 -38.45 64.25
C LYS A 273 -16.53 -37.56 65.47
N VAL A 274 -16.33 -36.25 65.35
CA VAL A 274 -16.52 -35.30 66.45
C VAL A 274 -17.98 -35.26 66.90
N LEU A 275 -18.95 -35.31 65.98
CA LEU A 275 -20.37 -35.37 66.32
C LEU A 275 -20.74 -36.68 67.02
N MET A 276 -20.25 -37.83 66.54
CA MET A 276 -20.45 -39.13 67.16
C MET A 276 -19.89 -39.20 68.59
N LEU A 277 -18.71 -38.60 68.82
CA LEU A 277 -18.13 -38.52 70.17
C LEU A 277 -18.99 -37.65 71.11
N LYS A 278 -19.56 -36.55 70.60
CA LYS A 278 -20.50 -35.71 71.35
C LYS A 278 -21.78 -36.45 71.68
N GLU A 279 -22.33 -37.22 70.74
CA GLU A 279 -23.50 -38.07 70.97
C GLU A 279 -23.22 -39.14 72.03
N THR A 280 -22.08 -39.82 71.94
CA THR A 280 -21.66 -40.82 72.95
C THR A 280 -21.56 -40.17 74.34
N SER A 281 -20.92 -39.00 74.43
CA SER A 281 -20.81 -38.25 75.69
C SER A 281 -22.18 -37.82 76.22
N LEU A 282 -23.09 -37.41 75.34
CA LEU A 282 -24.45 -37.02 75.71
C LEU A 282 -25.23 -38.22 76.25
N LEU A 283 -25.19 -39.37 75.56
CA LEU A 283 -25.85 -40.59 76.00
C LEU A 283 -25.34 -41.06 77.37
N ASN A 284 -24.01 -41.03 77.58
CA ASN A 284 -23.43 -41.36 78.87
C ASN A 284 -23.89 -40.39 79.98
N SER A 285 -23.99 -39.09 79.67
CA SER A 285 -24.51 -38.08 80.60
C SER A 285 -25.98 -38.34 80.94
N ILE A 286 -26.81 -38.69 79.95
CA ILE A 286 -28.22 -39.01 80.16
C ILE A 286 -28.35 -40.23 81.05
N ILE A 287 -27.61 -41.31 80.76
CA ILE A 287 -27.63 -42.54 81.56
C ILE A 287 -27.25 -42.28 83.01
N SER A 288 -26.19 -41.48 83.25
CA SER A 288 -25.76 -41.12 84.60
C SER A 288 -26.81 -40.31 85.35
N GLN A 289 -27.45 -39.35 84.70
CA GLN A 289 -28.49 -38.50 85.32
C GLN A 289 -29.82 -39.24 85.51
N PHE A 290 -30.07 -40.29 84.73
CA PHE A 290 -31.34 -41.01 84.71
C PHE A 290 -31.69 -41.64 86.07
N GLN A 291 -30.72 -42.32 86.69
CA GLN A 291 -30.91 -43.02 87.96
C GLN A 291 -31.24 -42.05 89.10
N GLU A 292 -30.49 -40.94 89.23
CA GLU A 292 -30.72 -39.93 90.27
C GLU A 292 -32.02 -39.14 90.04
N ALA A 293 -32.32 -38.75 88.80
CA ALA A 293 -33.49 -37.97 88.47
C ALA A 293 -34.81 -38.72 88.70
N PHE A 294 -34.83 -40.06 88.54
CA PHE A 294 -36.05 -40.86 88.74
C PHE A 294 -36.43 -41.04 90.21
N SER A 295 -35.47 -40.89 91.13
CA SER A 295 -35.69 -41.05 92.57
C SER A 295 -36.65 -40.01 93.16
N SER A 296 -36.87 -38.87 92.48
CA SER A 296 -37.75 -37.78 92.94
C SER A 296 -38.60 -37.19 91.81
N THR A 297 -39.78 -36.67 92.15
CA THR A 297 -40.66 -36.00 91.17
C THR A 297 -40.02 -34.73 90.60
N ASP A 298 -39.32 -33.96 91.42
CA ASP A 298 -38.59 -32.75 91.00
C ASP A 298 -37.43 -33.10 90.05
N GLY A 299 -36.68 -34.17 90.34
CA GLY A 299 -35.63 -34.69 89.45
C GLY A 299 -36.17 -35.09 88.07
N ARG A 300 -37.34 -35.73 88.00
CA ARG A 300 -38.00 -36.07 86.73
C ARG A 300 -38.36 -34.83 85.91
N ILE A 301 -38.90 -33.79 86.54
CA ILE A 301 -39.24 -32.52 85.85
C ILE A 301 -37.97 -31.85 85.29
N LYS A 302 -36.89 -31.81 86.08
CA LYS A 302 -35.59 -31.25 85.64
C LYS A 302 -34.98 -32.02 84.47
N LEU A 303 -35.03 -33.35 84.49
CA LEU A 303 -34.55 -34.18 83.39
C LEU A 303 -35.32 -33.91 82.09
N VAL A 304 -36.66 -33.80 82.17
CA VAL A 304 -37.50 -33.46 81.02
C VAL A 304 -37.13 -32.09 80.45
N HIS A 305 -36.98 -31.07 81.30
CA HIS A 305 -36.59 -29.74 80.85
C HIS A 305 -35.19 -29.71 80.19
N SER A 306 -34.24 -30.48 80.73
CA SER A 306 -32.90 -30.66 80.15
C SER A 306 -32.97 -31.30 78.76
N MET A 307 -33.75 -32.38 78.62
CA MET A 307 -33.97 -33.06 77.33
C MET A 307 -34.63 -32.14 76.30
N GLU A 308 -35.65 -31.37 76.69
CA GLU A 308 -36.25 -30.36 75.81
C GLU A 308 -35.24 -29.31 75.35
N GLY A 309 -34.37 -28.86 76.25
CA GLY A 309 -33.28 -27.93 75.93
C GLY A 309 -32.29 -28.51 74.91
N ILE A 310 -31.89 -29.77 75.07
CA ILE A 310 -30.97 -30.47 74.15
C ILE A 310 -31.60 -30.63 72.76
N VAL A 311 -32.88 -31.02 72.70
CA VAL A 311 -33.61 -31.17 71.42
C VAL A 311 -33.71 -29.82 70.72
N LYS A 312 -34.11 -28.75 71.43
CA LYS A 312 -34.17 -27.40 70.86
C LYS A 312 -32.81 -26.91 70.37
N GLY A 313 -31.74 -27.14 71.15
CA GLY A 313 -30.39 -26.76 70.77
C GLY A 313 -29.90 -27.52 69.53
N SER A 314 -30.21 -28.81 69.43
CA SER A 314 -29.89 -29.64 68.26
C SER A 314 -30.66 -29.18 67.01
N GLN A 315 -31.95 -28.89 67.15
CA GLN A 315 -32.79 -28.38 66.08
C GLN A 315 -32.29 -27.04 65.53
N GLN A 316 -31.96 -26.09 66.41
CA GLN A 316 -31.39 -24.81 66.01
C GLN A 316 -30.05 -24.96 65.27
N LYS A 317 -29.23 -25.92 65.66
CA LYS A 317 -27.96 -26.18 64.98
C LYS A 317 -28.17 -26.78 63.59
N LEU A 318 -29.14 -27.68 63.44
CA LEU A 318 -29.53 -28.27 62.16
C LEU A 318 -29.99 -27.19 61.18
N GLU A 319 -30.90 -26.30 61.63
CA GLU A 319 -31.39 -25.19 60.81
C GLU A 319 -30.26 -24.26 60.33
N LYS A 320 -29.29 -23.95 61.20
CA LYS A 320 -28.12 -23.15 60.82
C LYS A 320 -27.28 -23.83 59.73
N VAL A 321 -27.11 -25.15 59.80
CA VAL A 321 -26.38 -25.93 58.79
C VAL A 321 -27.16 -25.95 57.47
N ASP A 322 -28.48 -26.14 57.52
CA ASP A 322 -29.33 -26.15 56.32
C ASP A 322 -29.31 -24.80 55.58
N VAL A 323 -29.38 -23.68 56.32
CA VAL A 323 -29.27 -22.34 55.73
C VAL A 323 -27.91 -22.16 55.04
N GLY A 324 -26.82 -22.57 55.71
CA GLY A 324 -25.48 -22.51 55.12
C GLY A 324 -25.35 -23.36 53.85
N LEU A 325 -25.93 -24.57 53.86
CA LEU A 325 -25.95 -25.47 52.70
C LEU A 325 -26.70 -24.85 51.51
N GLN A 326 -27.84 -24.20 51.75
CA GLN A 326 -28.60 -23.54 50.70
C GLN A 326 -27.83 -22.37 50.08
N GLU A 327 -27.08 -21.61 50.87
CA GLU A 327 -26.28 -20.49 50.36
C GLU A 327 -25.11 -20.97 49.49
N GLU A 328 -24.34 -21.97 49.95
CA GLU A 328 -23.28 -22.59 49.15
C GLU A 328 -23.82 -23.21 47.86
N GLN A 329 -25.01 -23.81 47.91
CA GLN A 329 -25.69 -24.36 46.74
C GLN A 329 -26.04 -23.27 45.72
N LYS A 330 -26.46 -22.08 46.15
CA LYS A 330 -26.72 -20.94 45.24
C LYS A 330 -25.42 -20.46 44.60
N ILE A 331 -24.36 -20.26 45.40
CA ILE A 331 -23.05 -19.84 44.91
C ILE A 331 -22.52 -20.83 43.85
N ARG A 332 -22.62 -22.13 44.12
CA ARG A 332 -22.23 -23.18 43.17
C ARG A 332 -23.02 -23.12 41.87
N ASN A 333 -24.33 -22.90 41.96
CA ASN A 333 -25.20 -22.80 40.79
C ASN A 333 -24.89 -21.55 39.94
N ASP A 334 -24.64 -20.40 40.58
CA ASP A 334 -24.18 -19.17 39.91
C ASP A 334 -22.86 -19.40 39.17
N LEU A 335 -21.86 -19.96 39.86
CA LEU A 335 -20.55 -20.23 39.28
C LEU A 335 -20.64 -21.19 38.08
N LYS A 336 -21.50 -22.22 38.18
CA LYS A 336 -21.78 -23.16 37.07
C LYS A 336 -22.39 -22.43 35.86
N GLY A 337 -23.31 -21.50 36.10
CA GLY A 337 -23.92 -20.67 35.06
C GLY A 337 -22.88 -19.78 34.35
N ARG A 338 -22.06 -19.07 35.12
CA ARG A 338 -20.98 -18.21 34.60
C ARG A 338 -19.96 -19.00 33.79
N TYR A 339 -19.56 -20.18 34.27
CA TYR A 339 -18.65 -21.06 33.53
C TYR A 339 -19.26 -21.54 32.20
N ALA A 340 -20.54 -21.92 32.20
CA ALA A 340 -21.23 -22.33 30.97
C ALA A 340 -21.30 -21.20 29.93
N ALA A 341 -21.58 -19.96 30.37
CA ALA A 341 -21.57 -18.79 29.51
C ALA A 341 -20.19 -18.52 28.88
N ALA A 342 -19.14 -18.50 29.69
CA ALA A 342 -17.77 -18.29 29.20
C ALA A 342 -17.31 -19.38 28.21
N VAL A 343 -17.69 -20.64 28.45
CA VAL A 343 -17.42 -21.74 27.50
C VAL A 343 -18.19 -21.54 26.19
N GLY A 344 -19.44 -21.06 26.26
CA GLY A 344 -20.23 -20.69 25.09
C GLY A 344 -19.57 -19.59 24.25
N GLU A 345 -19.10 -18.53 24.89
CA GLU A 345 -18.37 -17.44 24.23
C GLU A 345 -17.07 -17.92 23.58
N ARG A 346 -16.26 -18.73 24.29
CA ARG A 346 -15.03 -19.30 23.72
C ARG A 346 -15.31 -20.13 22.48
N LYS A 347 -16.37 -20.96 22.49
CA LYS A 347 -16.79 -21.72 21.30
C LYS A 347 -17.19 -20.79 20.16
N ARG A 348 -17.96 -19.73 20.45
CA ARG A 348 -18.34 -18.72 19.45
C ARG A 348 -17.13 -18.06 18.79
N CYS A 349 -16.14 -17.64 19.59
CA CYS A 349 -14.90 -17.06 19.08
C CYS A 349 -14.11 -18.05 18.21
N TYR A 350 -14.04 -19.32 18.63
CA TYR A 350 -13.38 -20.36 17.85
C TYR A 350 -14.07 -20.58 16.49
N TYR A 351 -15.40 -20.70 16.45
CA TYR A 351 -16.15 -20.83 15.19
C TYR A 351 -15.94 -19.63 14.27
N LEU A 352 -15.95 -18.42 14.83
CA LEU A 352 -15.71 -17.19 14.07
C LEU A 352 -14.30 -17.17 13.47
N SER A 353 -13.27 -17.51 14.27
CA SER A 353 -11.88 -17.61 13.79
C SER A 353 -11.73 -18.65 12.68
N LYS A 354 -12.40 -19.81 12.80
CA LYS A 354 -12.43 -20.83 11.75
C LYS A 354 -13.12 -20.36 10.48
N ALA A 355 -14.24 -19.65 10.60
CA ALA A 355 -14.92 -19.07 9.45
C ALA A 355 -14.01 -18.06 8.73
N PHE A 356 -13.34 -17.16 9.46
CA PHE A 356 -12.36 -16.23 8.88
C PHE A 356 -11.22 -16.93 8.15
N GLN A 357 -10.66 -18.01 8.72
CA GLN A 357 -9.58 -18.79 8.11
C GLN A 357 -10.02 -19.39 6.75
N VAL A 358 -11.27 -19.87 6.67
CA VAL A 358 -11.84 -20.41 5.43
C VAL A 358 -12.04 -19.30 4.40
N SER A 359 -12.64 -18.16 4.79
CA SER A 359 -12.85 -17.02 3.90
C SER A 359 -11.56 -16.48 3.30
N PHE A 360 -10.47 -16.41 4.08
CA PHE A 360 -9.17 -15.98 3.61
C PHE A 360 -8.54 -16.95 2.61
N SER A 361 -8.74 -18.25 2.83
CA SER A 361 -8.27 -19.29 1.91
C SER A 361 -8.98 -19.14 0.56
N TYR A 362 -10.31 -18.98 0.54
CA TYR A 362 -11.08 -18.77 -0.69
C TYR A 362 -10.67 -17.48 -1.43
N SER A 363 -10.45 -16.36 -0.72
CA SER A 363 -9.99 -15.11 -1.34
C SER A 363 -8.58 -15.20 -1.95
N SER A 364 -7.68 -16.00 -1.35
CA SER A 364 -6.35 -16.26 -1.88
C SER A 364 -6.40 -17.14 -3.16
N TYR A 365 -7.36 -18.05 -3.25
CA TYR A 365 -7.58 -18.82 -4.48
C TYR A 365 -8.26 -17.98 -5.58
N ASP A 366 -9.22 -17.13 -5.24
CA ASP A 366 -9.88 -16.24 -6.21
C ASP A 366 -8.92 -15.20 -6.81
N THR A 367 -8.01 -14.63 -6.02
CA THR A 367 -6.98 -13.70 -6.52
C THR A 367 -5.95 -14.39 -7.40
N ALA A 368 -5.55 -15.62 -7.08
CA ALA A 368 -4.70 -16.44 -7.95
C ALA A 368 -5.42 -16.83 -9.26
N PHE A 369 -6.72 -17.12 -9.21
CA PHE A 369 -7.52 -17.49 -10.37
C PHE A 369 -7.75 -16.29 -11.31
N LEU A 370 -8.03 -15.10 -10.77
CA LEU A 370 -8.13 -13.84 -11.52
C LEU A 370 -6.80 -13.43 -12.17
N GLY A 371 -5.68 -13.65 -11.48
CA GLY A 371 -4.34 -13.43 -12.02
C GLY A 371 -4.02 -14.36 -13.19
N TYR A 372 -4.32 -15.66 -13.06
CA TYR A 372 -4.17 -16.63 -14.15
C TYR A 372 -5.07 -16.31 -15.35
N PHE A 373 -6.31 -15.85 -15.10
CA PHE A 373 -7.24 -15.48 -16.18
C PHE A 373 -6.81 -14.22 -16.92
N CYS A 374 -6.26 -13.21 -16.22
CA CYS A 374 -5.68 -12.03 -16.85
C CYS A 374 -4.46 -12.38 -17.70
N VAL A 375 -3.56 -13.23 -17.20
CA VAL A 375 -2.37 -13.66 -17.96
C VAL A 375 -2.76 -14.49 -19.18
N LEU A 376 -3.73 -15.40 -19.06
CA LEU A 376 -4.25 -16.17 -20.20
C LEU A 376 -4.99 -15.29 -21.22
N HIS A 377 -5.73 -14.27 -20.77
CA HIS A 377 -6.40 -13.33 -21.67
C HIS A 377 -5.38 -12.44 -22.42
N SER A 378 -4.33 -11.99 -21.75
CA SER A 378 -3.24 -11.23 -22.37
C SER A 378 -2.42 -12.08 -23.35
N ILE A 379 -2.15 -13.35 -23.03
CA ILE A 379 -1.46 -14.28 -23.94
C ILE A 379 -2.33 -14.59 -25.17
N LYS A 380 -3.65 -14.72 -25.01
CA LYS A 380 -4.57 -14.96 -26.13
C LYS A 380 -4.68 -13.76 -27.07
N GLN A 381 -4.60 -12.53 -26.54
CA GLN A 381 -4.54 -11.29 -27.34
C GLN A 381 -3.21 -11.10 -28.08
N ILE A 382 -2.12 -11.71 -27.61
CA ILE A 382 -0.79 -11.59 -28.23
C ILE A 382 -0.58 -12.67 -29.32
N ILE A 383 -1.24 -13.82 -29.22
CA ILE A 383 -1.03 -14.96 -30.14
C ILE A 383 -2.06 -15.02 -31.29
N GLY A 384 -3.20 -14.33 -31.20
CA GLY A 384 -4.25 -14.32 -32.23
C GLY A 384 -5.32 -15.36 -31.98
#